data_AF-A0A3C1PYQ0-F1
#
_entry.id   AF-A0A3C1PYQ0-F1
#
_cell.length_a   1.000
_cell.length_b   1.000
_cell.length_c   1.000
_cell.angle_alpha   90.00
_cell.angle_beta   90.00
_cell.angle_gamma   90.00
#
_symmetry.space_group_name_H-M   'P 1'
#
loop_
_entity.id
_entity.type
_entity.pdbx_description
1 polymer ?
#
loop_
_entity_poly.entity_id
_entity_poly.type
_entity_poly.pdbx_seq_one_letter_code
_entity_poly.pdbx_strand_id
1 'polypeptide(L)'
;MNKIGSSWICCRWITSLCALIIVSQSSWLRAQQDVGFIEDFALASDREKTLNLLIPGTEDYYYYHALHFQNERKLKELNRILGEWKNRFRNSGKRKQVENREALFLYSDDPEVTLAYLRREMGLTLNHQQEGKAREAKYPSALDPRFIAWESFLDDALGRSSALQNLHPSAFYRFLEGEPKLSTSELRDLLARSTTPDLPRLISLIHTDLKSKESKGFGEFRIHRLLTKTQLEELLVLKADVINSAAFVETYMNRLLPNADESMAASRPVREAYLTRAEKFVTLLPPSFNSLKAHILYQRLIHDRVQGEENEKRFLDYLSLPRNVSYLNPKWREKEPELWRYPADLGRDYRKVTTFFPAQGGDEALVKSYLLKFLKDDRDTSKFAPYLGGSWLKRVFAETKITHGIGKPSDWAALLSPSEFQALKDRVEIEFDRTNQETYAIEDEVILKMHLKNVPKLIVKVFEINTLNYYRSLGNEVSTDIDLDGLVANFRESHEFDAAPQLKIEKEFKLAAIPNRRGLWVVEFIGGGKSSRAIIRKGALGLINRTVSLGELVTILDEANQPLKGTALWVGKNQYKSDKSG
;
A
#
# COMPACT_ATOMS: atom_id res chain seq x y z
N MET A 1 -16.94 -40.63 -39.51
CA MET A 1 -17.03 -40.96 -40.95
C MET A 1 -16.57 -39.76 -41.76
N ASN A 2 -15.62 -40.01 -42.65
CA ASN A 2 -15.20 -39.27 -43.85
C ASN A 2 -14.83 -37.78 -43.71
N LYS A 3 -13.55 -37.39 -43.81
CA LYS A 3 -12.58 -37.44 -44.94
C LYS A 3 -12.76 -36.32 -45.99
N ILE A 4 -11.67 -35.53 -46.10
CA ILE A 4 -11.00 -35.08 -47.35
C ILE A 4 -11.70 -33.94 -48.12
N GLY A 5 -11.04 -32.93 -48.70
CA GLY A 5 -9.62 -32.56 -48.91
C GLY A 5 -9.60 -31.10 -49.43
N SER A 6 -8.60 -30.25 -49.17
CA SER A 6 -7.25 -30.21 -49.79
C SER A 6 -7.33 -30.39 -51.31
N SER A 7 -6.83 -29.51 -52.18
CA SER A 7 -5.53 -28.82 -52.24
C SER A 7 -5.54 -27.97 -53.54
N TRP A 8 -4.62 -27.02 -53.68
CA TRP A 8 -3.63 -26.94 -54.78
C TRP A 8 -2.96 -25.55 -54.77
N ILE A 9 -1.65 -25.30 -54.97
CA ILE A 9 -0.39 -26.05 -55.15
C ILE A 9 0.68 -24.91 -55.26
N CYS A 10 1.90 -24.98 -54.74
CA CYS A 10 3.16 -25.32 -55.46
C CYS A 10 4.32 -24.75 -54.59
N CYS A 11 5.51 -25.33 -54.40
CA CYS A 11 6.17 -26.54 -54.89
C CYS A 11 7.45 -26.71 -54.01
N ARG A 12 7.61 -27.80 -53.24
CA ARG A 12 8.43 -29.01 -53.52
C ARG A 12 9.77 -29.03 -52.76
N TRP A 13 10.18 -30.11 -52.10
CA TRP A 13 9.57 -31.09 -51.16
C TRP A 13 10.74 -31.99 -50.71
N ILE A 14 10.73 -32.39 -49.45
CA ILE A 14 11.50 -33.49 -48.87
C ILE A 14 10.85 -34.81 -49.33
N THR A 15 11.64 -35.85 -49.67
CA THR A 15 11.46 -37.27 -49.28
C THR A 15 12.30 -38.22 -50.15
N SER A 16 13.19 -39.00 -49.53
CA SER A 16 13.14 -40.46 -49.61
C SER A 16 14.23 -41.09 -48.75
N LEU A 17 13.75 -41.79 -47.72
CA LEU A 17 14.47 -42.72 -46.87
C LEU A 17 14.26 -44.13 -47.47
N CYS A 18 15.37 -44.86 -47.67
CA CYS A 18 15.47 -46.32 -47.72
C CYS A 18 14.66 -47.11 -48.77
N ALA A 19 15.26 -47.26 -49.96
CA ALA A 19 15.39 -48.54 -50.66
C ALA A 19 16.87 -48.65 -51.09
N LEU A 20 17.68 -49.29 -50.25
CA LEU A 20 18.22 -50.63 -50.46
C LEU A 20 19.14 -50.75 -51.70
N ILE A 21 20.44 -50.85 -51.38
CA ILE A 21 21.43 -51.74 -52.00
C ILE A 21 22.00 -51.26 -53.36
N ILE A 22 23.34 -51.08 -53.36
CA ILE A 22 24.22 -50.58 -54.41
C ILE A 22 24.29 -49.04 -54.51
N VAL A 23 24.85 -48.37 -53.49
CA VAL A 23 26.16 -47.65 -53.57
C VAL A 23 26.72 -47.54 -52.14
N SER A 24 26.73 -48.65 -51.40
CA SER A 24 27.46 -48.80 -50.15
C SER A 24 28.82 -49.46 -50.43
N GLN A 25 29.55 -48.95 -51.43
CA GLN A 25 30.93 -49.38 -51.70
C GLN A 25 31.89 -48.25 -52.08
N SER A 26 31.47 -47.08 -52.60
CA SER A 26 32.44 -46.08 -53.08
C SER A 26 33.00 -45.10 -52.02
N SER A 27 32.33 -44.92 -50.87
CA SER A 27 32.82 -44.06 -49.78
C SER A 27 33.59 -44.81 -48.69
N TRP A 28 33.41 -46.13 -48.58
CA TRP A 28 34.32 -46.99 -47.81
C TRP A 28 35.62 -47.27 -48.59
N LEU A 29 35.56 -47.30 -49.94
CA LEU A 29 36.75 -47.42 -50.79
C LEU A 29 37.68 -46.19 -50.77
N ARG A 30 37.16 -44.96 -50.66
CA ARG A 30 38.04 -43.75 -50.60
C ARG A 30 38.77 -43.58 -49.27
N ALA A 31 38.10 -43.82 -48.14
CA ALA A 31 38.76 -43.76 -46.83
C ALA A 31 39.73 -44.93 -46.61
N GLN A 32 39.47 -46.10 -47.21
CA GLN A 32 40.36 -47.27 -47.15
C GLN A 32 41.52 -47.18 -48.16
N GLN A 33 41.37 -46.47 -49.29
CA GLN A 33 42.47 -46.13 -50.20
C GLN A 33 43.43 -45.08 -49.62
N ASP A 34 42.93 -44.07 -48.90
CA ASP A 34 43.80 -43.07 -48.24
C ASP A 34 44.64 -43.67 -47.11
N VAL A 35 44.10 -44.61 -46.32
CA VAL A 35 44.86 -45.33 -45.27
C VAL A 35 45.85 -46.33 -45.87
N GLY A 36 45.44 -47.08 -46.90
CA GLY A 36 46.31 -48.04 -47.58
C GLY A 36 47.53 -47.39 -48.25
N PHE A 37 47.33 -46.24 -48.92
CA PHE A 37 48.43 -45.50 -49.53
C PHE A 37 49.44 -44.97 -48.49
N ILE A 38 48.97 -44.47 -47.34
CA ILE A 38 49.85 -43.96 -46.27
C ILE A 38 50.71 -45.08 -45.69
N GLU A 39 50.12 -46.25 -45.41
CA GLU A 39 50.88 -47.41 -44.92
C GLU A 39 51.88 -47.90 -45.97
N ASP A 40 51.45 -48.02 -47.24
CA ASP A 40 52.34 -48.40 -48.34
C ASP A 40 53.49 -47.42 -48.52
N PHE A 41 53.25 -46.11 -48.42
CA PHE A 41 54.30 -45.08 -48.52
C PHE A 41 55.23 -45.07 -47.29
N ALA A 42 54.70 -45.30 -46.09
CA ALA A 42 55.49 -45.32 -44.87
C ALA A 42 56.40 -46.57 -44.78
N LEU A 43 55.87 -47.74 -45.17
CA LEU A 43 56.48 -49.06 -45.02
C LEU A 43 57.24 -49.54 -46.28
N ALA A 44 57.04 -48.93 -47.45
CA ALA A 44 57.74 -49.34 -48.67
C ALA A 44 59.26 -49.20 -48.56
N SER A 45 59.97 -50.25 -49.01
CA SER A 45 61.43 -50.25 -49.18
C SER A 45 61.87 -49.28 -50.28
N ASP A 46 61.02 -49.05 -51.27
CA ASP A 46 61.22 -48.16 -52.41
C ASP A 46 59.99 -47.24 -52.56
N ARG A 47 60.07 -46.06 -51.94
CA ARG A 47 58.96 -45.10 -51.91
C ARG A 47 58.71 -44.45 -53.28
N GLU A 48 59.69 -44.42 -54.19
CA GLU A 48 59.52 -43.83 -55.52
C GLU A 48 58.49 -44.62 -56.36
N LYS A 49 58.43 -45.94 -56.19
CA LYS A 49 57.38 -46.78 -56.82
C LYS A 49 55.99 -46.46 -56.30
N THR A 50 55.84 -46.26 -54.99
CA THR A 50 54.56 -45.91 -54.38
C THR A 50 54.10 -44.52 -54.83
N LEU A 51 55.02 -43.56 -54.96
CA LEU A 51 54.72 -42.22 -55.44
C LEU A 51 54.12 -42.18 -56.87
N ASN A 52 54.48 -43.14 -57.74
CA ASN A 52 53.90 -43.25 -59.10
C ASN A 52 52.40 -43.60 -59.11
N LEU A 53 51.85 -44.09 -57.99
CA LEU A 53 50.41 -44.36 -57.84
C LEU A 53 49.61 -43.06 -57.64
N LEU A 54 50.26 -41.95 -57.29
CA LEU A 54 49.61 -40.66 -57.09
C LEU A 54 49.34 -39.98 -58.43
N ILE A 55 48.15 -39.39 -58.55
CA ILE A 55 47.74 -38.68 -59.78
C ILE A 55 48.52 -37.37 -59.88
N PRO A 56 49.34 -37.16 -60.95
CA PRO A 56 50.13 -35.94 -61.11
C PRO A 56 49.27 -34.68 -61.05
N GLY A 57 49.66 -33.74 -60.19
CA GLY A 57 48.98 -32.47 -60.05
C GLY A 57 47.87 -32.38 -59.00
N THR A 58 47.57 -33.49 -58.31
CA THR A 58 46.72 -33.47 -57.11
C THR A 58 47.49 -32.97 -55.89
N GLU A 59 46.79 -32.53 -54.84
CA GLU A 59 47.45 -32.05 -53.62
C GLU A 59 48.23 -33.15 -52.89
N ASP A 60 47.74 -34.40 -52.93
CA ASP A 60 48.45 -35.55 -52.34
C ASP A 60 49.70 -35.92 -53.13
N TYR A 61 49.66 -35.83 -54.48
CA TYR A 61 50.86 -35.94 -55.31
C TYR A 61 51.95 -34.98 -54.83
N TYR A 62 51.63 -33.68 -54.67
CA TYR A 62 52.61 -32.70 -54.20
C TYR A 62 53.07 -32.96 -52.76
N TYR A 63 52.15 -33.31 -51.85
CA TYR A 63 52.48 -33.54 -50.45
C TYR A 63 53.44 -34.72 -50.23
N TYR A 64 53.12 -35.91 -50.77
CA TYR A 64 53.95 -37.10 -50.53
C TYR A 64 55.27 -37.05 -51.28
N HIS A 65 55.32 -36.46 -52.48
CA HIS A 65 56.59 -36.23 -53.16
C HIS A 65 57.45 -35.21 -52.41
N ALA A 66 56.86 -34.12 -51.90
CA ALA A 66 57.60 -33.16 -51.07
C ALA A 66 58.09 -33.79 -49.77
N LEU A 67 57.29 -34.62 -49.11
CA LEU A 67 57.68 -35.34 -47.91
C LEU A 67 58.80 -36.35 -48.18
N HIS A 68 58.75 -37.07 -49.30
CA HIS A 68 59.81 -37.97 -49.73
C HIS A 68 61.12 -37.22 -49.99
N PHE A 69 61.09 -36.14 -50.78
CA PHE A 69 62.28 -35.33 -51.05
C PHE A 69 62.83 -34.65 -49.79
N GLN A 70 61.96 -34.26 -48.85
CA GLN A 70 62.37 -33.74 -47.55
C GLN A 70 63.08 -34.82 -46.71
N ASN A 71 62.54 -36.05 -46.66
CA ASN A 71 63.15 -37.16 -45.91
C ASN A 71 64.49 -37.61 -46.50
N GLU A 72 64.62 -37.66 -47.82
CA GLU A 72 65.87 -38.00 -48.54
C GLU A 72 66.83 -36.81 -48.67
N ARG A 73 66.47 -35.64 -48.11
CA ARG A 73 67.21 -34.36 -48.23
C ARG A 73 67.57 -33.98 -49.69
N LYS A 74 66.72 -34.32 -50.65
CA LYS A 74 66.82 -33.90 -52.07
C LYS A 74 66.31 -32.47 -52.25
N LEU A 75 67.02 -31.48 -51.71
CA LEU A 75 66.55 -30.08 -51.58
C LEU A 75 66.21 -29.39 -52.90
N LYS A 76 66.93 -29.70 -54.00
CA LYS A 76 66.62 -29.14 -55.33
C LYS A 76 65.24 -29.58 -55.81
N GLU A 77 64.92 -30.86 -55.68
CA GLU A 77 63.62 -31.41 -56.06
C GLU A 77 62.51 -30.95 -55.11
N LEU A 78 62.81 -30.84 -53.81
CA LEU A 78 61.89 -30.28 -52.82
C LEU A 78 61.49 -28.83 -53.19
N ASN A 79 62.45 -27.97 -53.50
CA ASN A 79 62.18 -26.58 -53.86
C ASN A 79 61.40 -26.47 -55.18
N ARG A 80 61.72 -27.31 -56.17
CA ARG A 80 60.97 -27.39 -57.43
C ARG A 80 59.52 -27.76 -57.18
N ILE A 81 59.27 -28.84 -56.44
CA ILE A 81 57.90 -29.33 -56.23
C ILE A 81 57.08 -28.41 -55.33
N LEU A 82 57.69 -27.76 -54.32
CA LEU A 82 57.02 -26.74 -53.51
C LEU A 82 56.64 -25.51 -54.35
N GLY A 83 57.48 -25.13 -55.32
CA GLY A 83 57.18 -24.05 -56.27
C GLY A 83 56.01 -24.37 -57.19
N GLU A 84 56.02 -25.57 -57.80
CA GLU A 84 54.90 -26.07 -58.62
C GLU A 84 53.61 -26.16 -57.79
N TRP A 85 53.71 -26.68 -56.57
CA TRP A 85 52.58 -26.79 -55.64
C TRP A 85 52.01 -25.40 -55.31
N LYS A 86 52.85 -24.43 -54.96
CA LYS A 86 52.42 -23.05 -54.67
C LYS A 86 51.69 -22.39 -55.85
N ASN A 87 52.14 -22.64 -57.07
CA ASN A 87 51.52 -22.08 -58.27
C ASN A 87 50.12 -22.66 -58.54
N ARG A 88 49.92 -23.95 -58.26
CA ARG A 88 48.65 -24.64 -58.50
C ARG A 88 47.66 -24.52 -57.33
N PHE A 89 48.15 -24.64 -56.09
CA PHE A 89 47.38 -24.53 -54.86
C PHE A 89 47.93 -23.39 -54.01
N ARG A 90 47.42 -22.18 -54.27
CA ARG A 90 47.89 -20.95 -53.60
C ARG A 90 47.78 -21.04 -52.07
N ASN A 91 46.69 -21.59 -51.56
CA ASN A 91 46.44 -21.79 -50.13
C ASN A 91 46.35 -23.28 -49.81
N SER A 92 47.37 -23.84 -49.17
CA SER A 92 47.40 -25.26 -48.78
C SER A 92 47.97 -25.40 -47.38
N GLY A 93 47.17 -25.98 -46.47
CA GLY A 93 47.61 -26.31 -45.12
C GLY A 93 48.67 -27.42 -45.13
N LYS A 94 48.57 -28.40 -46.03
CA LYS A 94 49.54 -29.48 -46.19
C LYS A 94 50.90 -28.95 -46.68
N ARG A 95 50.91 -28.01 -47.63
CA ARG A 95 52.15 -27.33 -48.07
C ARG A 95 52.81 -26.60 -46.92
N LYS A 96 52.00 -25.87 -46.15
CA LYS A 96 52.49 -25.11 -44.99
C LYS A 96 53.13 -26.02 -43.95
N GLN A 97 52.59 -27.21 -43.73
CA GLN A 97 53.22 -28.20 -42.84
C GLN A 97 54.61 -28.61 -43.33
N VAL A 98 54.79 -28.87 -44.62
CA VAL A 98 56.12 -29.23 -45.18
C VAL A 98 57.09 -28.06 -45.11
N GLU A 99 56.64 -26.84 -45.42
CA GLU A 99 57.45 -25.61 -45.30
C GLU A 99 57.88 -25.34 -43.85
N ASN A 100 56.97 -25.53 -42.89
CA ASN A 100 57.28 -25.40 -41.46
C ASN A 100 58.29 -26.47 -41.03
N ARG A 101 58.12 -27.72 -41.47
CA ARG A 101 59.07 -28.81 -41.17
C ARG A 101 60.45 -28.52 -41.75
N GLU A 102 60.54 -28.01 -42.97
CA GLU A 102 61.83 -27.68 -43.59
C GLU A 102 62.53 -26.55 -42.85
N ALA A 103 61.77 -25.51 -42.46
CA ALA A 103 62.30 -24.44 -41.64
C ALA A 103 62.87 -24.97 -40.32
N LEU A 104 62.23 -25.97 -39.69
CA LEU A 104 62.75 -26.58 -38.46
C LEU A 104 63.98 -27.47 -38.70
N PHE A 105 64.04 -28.22 -39.80
CA PHE A 105 65.22 -29.02 -40.14
C PHE A 105 66.46 -28.16 -40.39
N LEU A 106 66.27 -26.97 -40.97
CA LEU A 106 67.34 -26.01 -41.20
C LEU A 106 67.93 -25.43 -39.90
N TYR A 107 67.27 -25.59 -38.74
CA TYR A 107 67.73 -24.98 -37.49
C TYR A 107 69.15 -25.41 -37.09
N SER A 108 69.50 -26.68 -37.31
CA SER A 108 70.84 -27.18 -36.98
C SER A 108 71.94 -26.65 -37.91
N ASP A 109 71.59 -26.27 -39.13
CA ASP A 109 72.52 -25.79 -40.16
C ASP A 109 72.62 -24.25 -40.17
N ASP A 110 71.48 -23.56 -40.10
CA ASP A 110 71.35 -22.10 -40.09
C ASP A 110 70.19 -21.67 -39.16
N PRO A 111 70.47 -21.52 -37.84
CA PRO A 111 69.47 -21.14 -36.86
C PRO A 111 68.79 -19.80 -37.14
N GLU A 112 69.50 -18.84 -37.74
CA GLU A 112 68.98 -17.48 -37.95
C GLU A 112 67.86 -17.48 -39.00
N VAL A 113 68.00 -18.26 -40.07
CA VAL A 113 66.96 -18.42 -41.09
C VAL A 113 65.69 -19.04 -40.48
N THR A 114 65.84 -20.07 -39.65
CA THR A 114 64.72 -20.70 -38.95
C THR A 114 64.08 -19.75 -37.95
N LEU A 115 64.86 -19.02 -37.15
CA LEU A 115 64.34 -18.07 -36.17
C LEU A 115 63.61 -16.90 -36.85
N ALA A 116 64.13 -16.40 -37.97
CA ALA A 116 63.45 -15.39 -38.78
C ALA A 116 62.14 -15.91 -39.37
N TYR A 117 62.12 -17.16 -39.85
CA TYR A 117 60.90 -17.83 -40.30
C TYR A 117 59.87 -17.90 -39.16
N LEU A 118 60.26 -18.43 -37.99
CA LEU A 118 59.38 -18.60 -36.84
C LEU A 118 58.85 -17.27 -36.29
N ARG A 119 59.67 -16.22 -36.22
CA ARG A 119 59.22 -14.87 -35.81
C ARG A 119 58.12 -14.34 -36.72
N ARG A 120 58.26 -14.52 -38.04
CA ARG A 120 57.25 -14.10 -39.02
C ARG A 120 55.99 -14.94 -38.91
N GLU A 121 56.10 -16.26 -38.80
CA GLU A 121 54.94 -17.16 -38.73
C GLU A 121 54.13 -17.02 -37.45
N MET A 122 54.80 -16.79 -36.32
CA MET A 122 54.14 -16.63 -35.01
C MET A 122 53.80 -15.16 -34.67
N GLY A 123 54.17 -14.20 -35.53
CA GLY A 123 53.95 -12.78 -35.27
C GLY A 123 54.70 -12.24 -34.04
N LEU A 124 55.91 -12.74 -33.76
CA LEU A 124 56.68 -12.35 -32.58
C LEU A 124 57.42 -11.03 -32.82
N THR A 125 57.08 -9.99 -32.06
CA THR A 125 57.73 -8.67 -32.16
C THR A 125 59.00 -8.55 -31.32
N LEU A 126 59.21 -9.43 -30.33
CA LEU A 126 60.36 -9.52 -29.41
C LEU A 126 60.92 -8.17 -28.92
N ASN A 127 60.09 -7.14 -28.88
CA ASN A 127 60.42 -5.77 -28.53
C ASN A 127 60.28 -5.52 -27.02
N HIS A 128 60.41 -6.57 -26.22
CA HIS A 128 60.37 -6.47 -24.77
C HIS A 128 61.59 -5.67 -24.30
N GLN A 129 61.35 -4.52 -23.69
CA GLN A 129 62.37 -3.78 -22.97
C GLN A 129 62.51 -4.35 -21.57
N GLN A 130 63.73 -4.34 -21.04
CA GLN A 130 63.98 -4.59 -19.62
C GLN A 130 63.14 -3.57 -18.82
N GLU A 131 62.28 -4.04 -17.91
CA GLU A 131 61.62 -3.16 -16.94
C GLU A 131 62.71 -2.43 -16.16
N GLY A 132 62.93 -1.16 -16.49
CA GLY A 132 63.82 -0.30 -15.71
C GLY A 132 63.33 -0.30 -14.27
N LYS A 133 64.25 -0.24 -13.29
CA LYS A 133 63.91 -0.05 -11.87
C LYS A 133 62.79 0.99 -11.78
N ALA A 134 61.61 0.58 -11.29
CA ALA A 134 60.44 1.43 -11.22
C ALA A 134 60.86 2.79 -10.66
N ARG A 135 60.83 3.83 -11.49
CA ARG A 135 60.95 5.20 -10.99
C ARG A 135 59.83 5.33 -9.98
N GLU A 136 60.18 5.71 -8.74
CA GLU A 136 59.23 5.99 -7.69
C GLU A 136 58.28 7.09 -8.21
N ALA A 137 57.12 6.67 -8.74
CA ALA A 137 56.14 7.57 -9.29
C ALA A 137 55.53 8.32 -8.10
N LYS A 138 55.94 9.57 -7.92
CA LYS A 138 55.34 10.47 -6.92
C LYS A 138 53.94 10.86 -7.39
N TYR A 139 52.98 10.00 -7.12
CA TYR A 139 51.56 10.38 -7.22
C TYR A 139 51.23 11.35 -6.09
N PRO A 140 50.35 12.35 -6.31
CA PRO A 140 49.83 13.16 -5.23
C PRO A 140 49.20 12.27 -4.17
N SER A 141 49.60 12.43 -2.91
CA SER A 141 49.01 11.71 -1.77
C SER A 141 47.66 12.30 -1.33
N ALA A 142 47.25 13.41 -1.94
CA ALA A 142 45.98 14.08 -1.70
C ALA A 142 45.34 14.42 -3.04
N LEU A 143 44.01 14.30 -3.11
CA LEU A 143 43.22 14.80 -4.22
C LEU A 143 43.22 16.33 -4.16
N ASP A 144 43.41 16.97 -5.31
CA ASP A 144 43.30 18.43 -5.41
C ASP A 144 41.85 18.84 -5.06
N PRO A 145 41.65 19.66 -4.02
CA PRO A 145 40.33 20.09 -3.56
C PRO A 145 39.45 20.66 -4.68
N ARG A 146 40.04 21.23 -5.73
CA ARG A 146 39.30 21.80 -6.87
C ARG A 146 38.54 20.75 -7.67
N PHE A 147 38.98 19.48 -7.70
CA PHE A 147 38.26 18.41 -8.41
C PHE A 147 37.21 17.72 -7.56
N ILE A 148 37.21 17.96 -6.24
CA ILE A 148 36.27 17.36 -5.28
C ILE A 148 35.38 18.40 -4.59
N ALA A 149 35.45 19.65 -5.04
CA ALA A 149 34.58 20.73 -4.59
C ALA A 149 33.14 20.50 -5.08
N TRP A 150 32.18 21.01 -4.32
CA TRP A 150 30.77 20.89 -4.64
C TRP A 150 30.43 21.55 -5.97
N GLU A 151 30.99 22.73 -6.21
CA GLU A 151 30.79 23.51 -7.42
C GLU A 151 31.25 22.72 -8.65
N SER A 152 32.41 22.06 -8.57
CA SER A 152 32.94 21.22 -9.64
C SER A 152 32.08 20.00 -9.93
N PHE A 153 31.53 19.35 -8.90
CA PHE A 153 30.58 18.25 -9.08
C PHE A 153 29.24 18.71 -9.64
N LEU A 154 28.76 19.87 -9.21
CA LEU A 154 27.51 20.44 -9.70
C LEU A 154 27.64 20.84 -11.18
N ASP A 155 28.74 21.49 -11.56
CA ASP A 155 29.01 21.90 -12.94
C ASP A 155 29.11 20.70 -13.88
N ASP A 156 29.80 19.62 -13.50
CA ASP A 156 29.87 18.39 -14.31
C ASP A 156 28.50 17.70 -14.43
N ALA A 157 27.72 17.69 -13.34
CA ALA A 157 26.37 17.11 -13.35
C ALA A 157 25.41 17.89 -14.27
N LEU A 158 25.43 19.22 -14.22
CA LEU A 158 24.56 20.09 -15.00
C LEU A 158 25.01 20.23 -16.46
N GLY A 159 26.32 20.22 -16.73
CA GLY A 159 26.90 20.51 -18.05
C GLY A 159 26.56 19.51 -19.17
N ARG A 160 25.91 18.38 -18.86
CA ARG A 160 25.62 17.29 -19.82
C ARG A 160 24.14 17.00 -20.01
N SER A 161 23.22 17.79 -19.44
CA SER A 161 21.79 17.46 -19.43
C SER A 161 20.88 18.68 -19.46
N SER A 162 19.71 18.53 -20.08
CA SER A 162 18.61 19.52 -20.06
C SER A 162 17.65 19.36 -18.86
N ALA A 163 18.01 18.48 -17.92
CA ALA A 163 17.26 18.14 -16.71
C ALA A 163 18.22 17.73 -15.57
N LEU A 164 17.72 17.61 -14.34
CA LEU A 164 18.53 17.27 -13.15
C LEU A 164 18.87 15.76 -13.04
N GLN A 165 18.87 15.02 -14.15
CA GLN A 165 19.01 13.55 -14.18
C GLN A 165 20.34 13.07 -13.55
N ASN A 166 21.43 13.81 -13.78
CA ASN A 166 22.75 13.48 -13.24
C ASN A 166 22.93 13.95 -11.78
N LEU A 167 21.95 14.69 -11.22
CA LEU A 167 21.98 15.11 -9.83
C LEU A 167 21.20 14.09 -8.98
N HIS A 168 21.87 13.47 -8.02
CA HIS A 168 21.22 12.53 -7.10
C HIS A 168 20.25 13.27 -6.15
N PRO A 169 19.10 12.69 -5.73
CA PRO A 169 18.13 13.42 -4.89
C PRO A 169 18.69 13.91 -3.55
N SER A 170 19.70 13.23 -2.99
CA SER A 170 20.38 13.68 -1.75
C SER A 170 21.08 15.04 -1.91
N ALA A 171 21.38 15.46 -3.14
CA ALA A 171 22.01 16.74 -3.44
C ALA A 171 21.00 17.89 -3.60
N PHE A 172 19.68 17.61 -3.66
CA PHE A 172 18.66 18.64 -3.90
C PHE A 172 18.62 19.70 -2.81
N TYR A 173 18.82 19.33 -1.55
CA TYR A 173 18.84 20.28 -0.45
C TYR A 173 19.94 21.34 -0.66
N ARG A 174 21.21 20.90 -0.80
CA ARG A 174 22.36 21.78 -1.03
C ARG A 174 22.27 22.54 -2.36
N PHE A 175 21.72 21.91 -3.39
CA PHE A 175 21.48 22.57 -4.67
C PHE A 175 20.49 23.72 -4.56
N LEU A 176 19.40 23.56 -3.80
CA LEU A 176 18.38 24.59 -3.62
C LEU A 176 18.83 25.75 -2.71
N GLU A 177 19.79 25.52 -1.80
CA GLU A 177 20.43 26.59 -1.00
C GLU A 177 21.15 27.62 -1.88
N GLY A 178 21.71 27.20 -3.01
CA GLY A 178 22.37 28.10 -3.98
C GLY A 178 21.42 28.97 -4.81
N GLU A 179 20.12 28.91 -4.50
CA GLU A 179 19.06 29.64 -5.17
C GLU A 179 19.03 29.57 -6.72
N PRO A 180 19.14 28.37 -7.33
CA PRO A 180 19.26 28.24 -8.77
C PRO A 180 18.00 28.72 -9.51
N LYS A 181 18.19 29.27 -10.71
CA LYS A 181 17.10 29.54 -11.64
C LYS A 181 16.74 28.26 -12.39
N LEU A 182 15.62 27.65 -12.02
CA LEU A 182 15.16 26.40 -12.63
C LEU A 182 14.28 26.67 -13.85
N SER A 183 14.53 25.95 -14.93
CA SER A 183 13.57 25.78 -16.02
C SER A 183 12.38 24.92 -15.59
N THR A 184 11.29 24.94 -16.37
CA THR A 184 10.09 24.13 -16.09
C THR A 184 10.39 22.62 -16.06
N SER A 185 11.28 22.12 -16.93
CA SER A 185 11.69 20.71 -16.93
C SER A 185 12.48 20.33 -15.68
N GLU A 186 13.44 21.17 -15.27
CA GLU A 186 14.25 20.94 -14.07
C GLU A 186 13.41 21.00 -12.80
N LEU A 187 12.51 21.98 -12.68
CA LEU A 187 11.58 22.09 -11.55
C LEU A 187 10.73 20.82 -11.41
N ARG A 188 10.19 20.33 -12.52
CA ARG A 188 9.32 19.15 -12.52
C ARG A 188 10.09 17.86 -12.25
N ASP A 189 11.31 17.70 -12.78
CA ASP A 189 12.18 16.57 -12.42
C ASP A 189 12.53 16.58 -10.91
N LEU A 190 12.84 17.76 -10.37
CA LEU A 190 13.09 17.95 -8.94
C LEU A 190 11.89 17.52 -8.10
N LEU A 191 10.69 18.06 -8.39
CA LEU A 191 9.48 17.73 -7.64
C LEU A 191 9.07 16.26 -7.77
N ALA A 192 9.27 15.66 -8.95
CA ALA A 192 8.98 14.25 -9.18
C ALA A 192 9.86 13.31 -8.34
N ARG A 193 11.13 13.67 -8.14
CA ARG A 193 12.14 12.86 -7.44
C ARG A 193 12.30 13.23 -5.96
N SER A 194 11.66 14.31 -5.51
CA SER A 194 11.71 14.77 -4.12
C SER A 194 10.96 13.83 -3.18
N THR A 195 11.61 13.42 -2.09
CA THR A 195 11.05 12.47 -1.12
C THR A 195 10.89 13.04 0.29
N THR A 196 11.44 14.22 0.58
CA THR A 196 11.38 14.84 1.91
C THR A 196 10.78 16.25 1.81
N PRO A 197 9.87 16.63 2.73
CA PRO A 197 9.18 17.92 2.68
C PRO A 197 10.03 19.10 3.21
N ASP A 198 11.25 18.87 3.64
CA ASP A 198 12.17 19.85 4.24
C ASP A 198 13.05 20.60 3.24
N LEU A 199 12.82 20.41 1.93
CA LEU A 199 13.60 21.07 0.89
C LEU A 199 13.47 22.60 0.96
N PRO A 200 14.58 23.35 0.78
CA PRO A 200 14.54 24.81 0.80
C PRO A 200 13.57 25.36 -0.25
N ARG A 201 12.70 26.29 0.16
CA ARG A 201 11.72 27.00 -0.69
C ARG A 201 10.74 26.07 -1.42
N LEU A 202 10.52 24.85 -0.91
CA LEU A 202 9.65 23.84 -1.53
C LEU A 202 8.26 24.38 -1.88
N ILE A 203 7.64 25.17 -1.01
CA ILE A 203 6.29 25.70 -1.23
C ILE A 203 6.28 26.70 -2.39
N SER A 204 7.28 27.57 -2.48
CA SER A 204 7.45 28.49 -3.61
C SER A 204 7.67 27.73 -4.93
N LEU A 205 8.43 26.63 -4.90
CA LEU A 205 8.67 25.76 -6.06
C LEU A 205 7.38 25.07 -6.53
N ILE A 206 6.63 24.47 -5.60
CA ILE A 206 5.32 23.86 -5.88
C ILE A 206 4.34 24.90 -6.43
N HIS A 207 4.27 26.09 -5.81
CA HIS A 207 3.42 27.17 -6.29
C HIS A 207 3.78 27.60 -7.72
N THR A 208 5.07 27.67 -8.03
CA THR A 208 5.55 27.98 -9.39
C THR A 208 5.12 26.90 -10.38
N ASP A 209 5.28 25.61 -10.04
CA ASP A 209 4.79 24.52 -10.89
C ASP A 209 3.28 24.58 -11.08
N LEU A 210 2.49 24.78 -10.03
CA LEU A 210 1.02 24.85 -10.10
C LEU A 210 0.47 26.01 -10.94
N LYS A 211 1.31 26.99 -11.30
CA LYS A 211 0.99 28.08 -12.21
C LYS A 211 1.35 27.77 -13.67
N SER A 212 2.20 26.77 -13.89
CA SER A 212 2.61 26.33 -15.23
C SER A 212 1.44 25.69 -15.98
N LYS A 213 1.52 25.67 -17.32
CA LYS A 213 0.49 25.05 -18.17
C LYS A 213 0.58 23.52 -18.16
N GLU A 214 1.76 23.01 -17.82
CA GLU A 214 2.13 21.62 -17.79
C GLU A 214 1.64 20.91 -16.51
N SER A 215 1.30 21.69 -15.47
CA SER A 215 0.86 21.15 -14.18
C SER A 215 -0.49 20.46 -14.27
N LYS A 216 -0.57 19.26 -13.71
CA LYS A 216 -1.84 18.52 -13.54
C LYS A 216 -2.52 18.84 -12.21
N GLY A 217 -2.03 19.87 -11.51
CA GLY A 217 -2.56 20.32 -10.24
C GLY A 217 -1.98 19.58 -9.04
N PHE A 218 -2.48 19.94 -7.85
CA PHE A 218 -2.01 19.36 -6.59
C PHE A 218 -2.29 17.85 -6.55
N GLY A 219 -1.30 17.08 -6.06
CA GLY A 219 -1.32 15.61 -6.06
C GLY A 219 -0.63 14.94 -7.24
N GLU A 220 -0.17 15.69 -8.26
CA GLU A 220 0.64 15.14 -9.36
C GLU A 220 1.91 14.46 -8.83
N PHE A 221 2.71 15.17 -8.04
CA PHE A 221 3.95 14.64 -7.47
C PHE A 221 3.74 14.06 -6.07
N ARG A 222 4.54 13.03 -5.72
CA ARG A 222 4.51 12.39 -4.40
C ARG A 222 4.78 13.39 -3.28
N ILE A 223 5.68 14.34 -3.50
CA ILE A 223 6.06 15.37 -2.52
C ILE A 223 4.86 16.20 -2.01
N HIS A 224 3.85 16.42 -2.86
CA HIS A 224 2.61 17.11 -2.47
C HIS A 224 1.92 16.43 -1.27
N ARG A 225 1.90 15.08 -1.25
CA ARG A 225 1.27 14.28 -0.19
C ARG A 225 2.13 14.18 1.08
N LEU A 226 3.37 14.66 1.04
CA LEU A 226 4.31 14.63 2.15
C LEU A 226 4.39 15.95 2.92
N LEU A 227 3.81 17.03 2.37
CA LEU A 227 3.79 18.35 3.01
C LEU A 227 3.23 18.28 4.44
N THR A 228 3.80 19.10 5.32
CA THR A 228 3.31 19.28 6.69
C THR A 228 2.05 20.14 6.71
N LYS A 229 1.34 20.17 7.85
CA LYS A 229 0.14 21.03 8.01
C LYS A 229 0.47 22.51 7.74
N THR A 230 1.54 23.02 8.33
CA THR A 230 1.99 24.41 8.17
C THR A 230 2.31 24.75 6.71
N GLN A 231 2.95 23.82 6.00
CA GLN A 231 3.26 23.97 4.58
C GLN A 231 2.01 23.97 3.69
N LEU A 232 1.00 23.16 4.01
CA LEU A 232 -0.27 23.18 3.29
C LEU A 232 -1.04 24.49 3.53
N GLU A 233 -1.01 25.00 4.76
CA GLU A 233 -1.58 26.31 5.11
C GLU A 233 -0.88 27.45 4.35
N GLU A 234 0.45 27.42 4.29
CA GLU A 234 1.24 28.38 3.49
C GLU A 234 0.89 28.31 2.00
N LEU A 235 0.81 27.10 1.43
CA LEU A 235 0.43 26.91 0.04
C LEU A 235 -0.99 27.42 -0.25
N LEU A 236 -1.92 27.23 0.68
CA LEU A 236 -3.29 27.71 0.56
C LEU A 236 -3.36 29.24 0.56
N VAL A 237 -2.53 29.92 1.35
CA VAL A 237 -2.40 31.39 1.32
C VAL A 237 -1.85 31.87 -0.02
N LEU A 238 -0.84 31.19 -0.56
CA LEU A 238 -0.23 31.55 -1.85
C LEU A 238 -1.13 31.26 -3.05
N LYS A 239 -1.96 30.21 -2.98
CA LYS A 239 -2.89 29.80 -4.03
C LYS A 239 -4.19 29.25 -3.44
N ALA A 240 -5.14 30.14 -3.18
CA ALA A 240 -6.44 29.81 -2.59
C ALA A 240 -7.20 28.71 -3.36
N ASP A 241 -7.11 28.70 -4.69
CA ASP A 241 -7.81 27.73 -5.56
C ASP A 241 -7.42 26.27 -5.31
N VAL A 242 -6.30 25.99 -4.62
CA VAL A 242 -5.86 24.62 -4.32
C VAL A 242 -6.88 23.87 -3.44
N ILE A 243 -7.71 24.60 -2.69
CA ILE A 243 -8.79 24.04 -1.87
C ILE A 243 -9.84 23.28 -2.68
N ASN A 244 -9.93 23.54 -3.99
CA ASN A 244 -10.82 22.82 -4.90
C ASN A 244 -10.29 21.41 -5.27
N SER A 245 -9.01 21.11 -4.99
CA SER A 245 -8.40 19.82 -5.29
C SER A 245 -8.73 18.78 -4.22
N ALA A 246 -9.31 17.65 -4.63
CA ALA A 246 -9.55 16.52 -3.74
C ALA A 246 -8.26 15.99 -3.10
N ALA A 247 -7.15 15.93 -3.86
CA ALA A 247 -5.87 15.47 -3.34
C ALA A 247 -5.32 16.41 -2.26
N PHE A 248 -5.54 17.72 -2.38
CA PHE A 248 -5.14 18.69 -1.34
C PHE A 248 -5.97 18.47 -0.08
N VAL A 249 -7.30 18.41 -0.22
CA VAL A 249 -8.22 18.20 0.90
C VAL A 249 -7.93 16.89 1.63
N GLU A 250 -7.73 15.78 0.91
CA GLU A 250 -7.38 14.47 1.50
C GLU A 250 -6.03 14.50 2.22
N THR A 251 -5.02 15.16 1.63
CA THR A 251 -3.71 15.33 2.28
C THR A 251 -3.83 16.16 3.55
N TYR A 252 -4.60 17.25 3.51
CA TYR A 252 -4.85 18.10 4.67
C TYR A 252 -5.56 17.34 5.78
N MET A 253 -6.62 16.60 5.47
CA MET A 253 -7.36 15.76 6.43
C MET A 253 -6.45 14.74 7.12
N ASN A 254 -5.58 14.06 6.35
CA ASN A 254 -4.59 13.14 6.92
C ASN A 254 -3.62 13.82 7.90
N ARG A 255 -3.28 15.11 7.68
CA ARG A 255 -2.43 15.89 8.59
C ARG A 255 -3.17 16.42 9.82
N LEU A 256 -4.50 16.32 9.86
CA LEU A 256 -5.29 16.66 11.04
C LEU A 256 -5.43 15.51 12.03
N LEU A 257 -5.25 14.26 11.55
CA LEU A 257 -5.29 13.06 12.39
C LEU A 257 -4.32 13.19 13.58
N PRO A 258 -4.67 12.61 14.73
CA PRO A 258 -3.78 12.61 15.89
C PRO A 258 -2.52 11.79 15.63
N ASN A 259 -1.56 11.87 16.56
CA ASN A 259 -0.33 11.11 16.46
C ASN A 259 -0.60 9.60 16.50
N ALA A 260 0.35 8.81 15.98
CA ALA A 260 0.19 7.34 15.91
C ALA A 260 -0.03 6.69 17.29
N ASP A 261 0.44 7.32 18.36
CA ASP A 261 0.35 6.82 19.73
C ASP A 261 -0.99 7.16 20.41
N GLU A 262 -1.85 7.96 19.76
CA GLU A 262 -3.13 8.42 20.31
C GLU A 262 -4.32 7.75 19.61
N SER A 263 -5.21 7.13 20.39
CA SER A 263 -6.40 6.45 19.84
C SER A 263 -7.68 7.27 20.01
N MET A 264 -8.29 7.69 18.89
CA MET A 264 -9.62 8.32 18.89
C MET A 264 -10.76 7.36 19.25
N ALA A 265 -10.54 6.05 19.15
CA ALA A 265 -11.53 5.05 19.54
C ALA A 265 -11.55 4.88 21.07
N ALA A 266 -10.39 4.93 21.72
CA ALA A 266 -10.25 4.76 23.16
C ALA A 266 -10.38 6.07 23.96
N SER A 267 -9.91 7.19 23.40
CA SER A 267 -9.84 8.48 24.10
C SER A 267 -10.85 9.49 23.56
N ARG A 268 -11.84 9.83 24.40
CA ARG A 268 -12.86 10.83 24.09
C ARG A 268 -12.26 12.22 23.85
N PRO A 269 -11.34 12.75 24.69
CA PRO A 269 -10.72 14.06 24.45
C PRO A 269 -9.91 14.11 23.15
N VAL A 270 -9.18 13.05 22.80
CA VAL A 270 -8.42 12.99 21.54
C VAL A 270 -9.36 13.02 20.33
N ARG A 271 -10.44 12.22 20.38
CA ARG A 271 -11.48 12.23 19.35
C ARG A 271 -12.11 13.61 19.20
N GLU A 272 -12.43 14.25 20.31
CA GLU A 272 -13.03 15.58 20.31
C GLU A 272 -12.09 16.62 19.68
N ALA A 273 -10.84 16.64 20.11
CA ALA A 273 -9.82 17.57 19.60
C ALA A 273 -9.62 17.41 18.09
N TYR A 274 -9.61 16.18 17.58
CA TYR A 274 -9.57 15.91 16.14
C TYR A 274 -10.81 16.45 15.43
N LEU A 275 -12.02 16.09 15.90
CA LEU A 275 -13.27 16.52 15.29
C LEU A 275 -13.39 18.04 15.24
N THR A 276 -12.95 18.74 16.29
CA THR A 276 -12.91 20.22 16.32
C THR A 276 -11.99 20.80 15.23
N ARG A 277 -10.79 20.23 15.05
CA ARG A 277 -9.88 20.66 13.98
C ARG A 277 -10.44 20.37 12.58
N ALA A 278 -11.03 19.18 12.41
CA ALA A 278 -11.65 18.74 11.17
C ALA A 278 -12.85 19.61 10.79
N GLU A 279 -13.77 19.87 11.74
CA GLU A 279 -14.94 20.73 11.58
C GLU A 279 -14.52 22.14 11.12
N LYS A 280 -13.50 22.72 11.77
CA LYS A 280 -12.95 24.03 11.38
C LYS A 280 -12.39 24.06 9.95
N PHE A 281 -11.81 22.96 9.47
CA PHE A 281 -11.28 22.90 8.12
C PHE A 281 -12.39 22.71 7.07
N VAL A 282 -13.34 21.79 7.32
CA VAL A 282 -14.38 21.48 6.33
C VAL A 282 -15.34 22.64 6.08
N THR A 283 -15.51 23.56 7.02
CA THR A 283 -16.31 24.78 6.83
C THR A 283 -15.73 25.72 5.78
N LEU A 284 -14.41 25.67 5.53
CA LEU A 284 -13.72 26.47 4.51
C LEU A 284 -13.88 25.89 3.10
N LEU A 285 -14.28 24.62 2.99
CA LEU A 285 -14.32 23.91 1.71
C LEU A 285 -15.48 24.40 0.82
N PRO A 286 -15.35 24.34 -0.51
CA PRO A 286 -16.45 24.64 -1.42
C PRO A 286 -17.56 23.56 -1.37
N PRO A 287 -18.76 23.84 -1.91
CA PRO A 287 -19.89 22.90 -1.92
C PRO A 287 -19.60 21.55 -2.59
N SER A 288 -18.61 21.46 -3.49
CA SER A 288 -18.20 20.18 -4.10
C SER A 288 -17.73 19.14 -3.08
N PHE A 289 -17.38 19.55 -1.86
CA PHE A 289 -17.01 18.68 -0.74
C PHE A 289 -18.13 18.50 0.30
N ASN A 290 -19.40 18.78 -0.03
CA ASN A 290 -20.52 18.62 0.89
C ASN A 290 -20.61 17.20 1.50
N SER A 291 -20.24 16.14 0.77
CA SER A 291 -20.15 14.79 1.34
C SER A 291 -19.16 14.70 2.51
N LEU A 292 -17.98 15.33 2.42
CA LEU A 292 -17.00 15.35 3.50
C LEU A 292 -17.47 16.24 4.66
N LYS A 293 -18.08 17.40 4.37
CA LYS A 293 -18.67 18.27 5.40
C LYS A 293 -19.74 17.53 6.20
N ALA A 294 -20.66 16.87 5.51
CA ALA A 294 -21.73 16.08 6.12
C ALA A 294 -21.15 14.93 6.94
N HIS A 295 -20.13 14.23 6.42
CA HIS A 295 -19.44 13.16 7.13
C HIS A 295 -18.84 13.64 8.46
N ILE A 296 -18.07 14.73 8.46
CA ILE A 296 -17.46 15.26 9.70
C ILE A 296 -18.52 15.76 10.68
N LEU A 297 -19.51 16.52 10.22
CA LEU A 297 -20.59 17.01 11.09
C LEU A 297 -21.41 15.85 11.67
N TYR A 298 -21.72 14.82 10.88
CA TYR A 298 -22.39 13.61 11.35
C TYR A 298 -21.60 12.93 12.48
N GLN A 299 -20.28 12.77 12.30
CA GLN A 299 -19.41 12.19 13.33
C GLN A 299 -19.33 13.05 14.59
N ARG A 300 -19.38 14.37 14.44
CA ARG A 300 -19.44 15.31 15.57
C ARG A 300 -20.77 15.23 16.31
N LEU A 301 -21.90 15.17 15.61
CA LEU A 301 -23.21 14.98 16.23
C LEU A 301 -23.31 13.65 16.99
N ILE A 302 -22.77 12.55 16.45
CA ILE A 302 -22.71 11.29 17.19
C ILE A 302 -21.91 11.46 18.48
N HIS A 303 -20.76 12.13 18.40
CA HIS A 303 -19.88 12.34 19.54
C HIS A 303 -20.54 13.20 20.63
N ASP A 304 -21.10 14.36 20.24
CA ASP A 304 -21.78 15.27 21.16
C ASP A 304 -22.95 14.58 21.89
N ARG A 305 -23.74 13.78 21.16
CA ARG A 305 -24.87 13.02 21.73
C ARG A 305 -24.42 12.00 22.78
N VAL A 306 -23.26 11.37 22.58
CA VAL A 306 -22.68 10.44 23.58
C VAL A 306 -22.17 11.19 24.81
N GLN A 307 -21.78 12.46 24.68
CA GLN A 307 -21.42 13.31 25.83
C GLN A 307 -22.64 13.98 26.49
N GLY A 308 -23.81 13.96 25.85
CA GLY A 308 -24.98 14.73 26.29
C GLY A 308 -24.90 16.23 25.99
N GLU A 309 -23.94 16.63 25.15
CA GLU A 309 -23.62 18.02 24.79
C GLU A 309 -24.14 18.40 23.39
N GLU A 310 -25.33 17.93 23.03
CA GLU A 310 -25.95 18.23 21.73
C GLU A 310 -26.10 19.75 21.51
N ASN A 311 -25.46 20.25 20.45
CA ASN A 311 -25.48 21.67 20.09
C ASN A 311 -26.46 21.96 18.94
N GLU A 312 -27.46 22.83 19.19
CA GLU A 312 -28.50 23.17 18.20
C GLU A 312 -27.92 23.83 16.94
N LYS A 313 -26.96 24.75 17.09
CA LYS A 313 -26.34 25.44 15.95
C LYS A 313 -25.63 24.43 15.03
N ARG A 314 -24.83 23.53 15.59
CA ARG A 314 -24.14 22.48 14.81
C ARG A 314 -25.13 21.55 14.12
N PHE A 315 -26.24 21.24 14.77
CA PHE A 315 -27.31 20.45 14.17
C PHE A 315 -27.97 21.19 13.00
N LEU A 316 -28.21 22.50 13.11
CA LEU A 316 -28.70 23.32 12.00
C LEU A 316 -27.68 23.43 10.86
N ASP A 317 -26.39 23.58 11.17
CA ASP A 317 -25.31 23.59 10.17
C ASP A 317 -25.30 22.26 9.41
N TYR A 318 -25.47 21.14 10.10
CA TYR A 318 -25.67 19.84 9.46
C TYR A 318 -26.94 19.84 8.60
N LEU A 319 -28.10 20.25 9.12
CA LEU A 319 -29.37 20.28 8.38
C LEU A 319 -29.31 21.13 7.11
N SER A 320 -28.50 22.19 7.10
CA SER A 320 -28.30 23.08 5.96
C SER A 320 -27.55 22.45 4.78
N LEU A 321 -26.94 21.27 4.95
CA LEU A 321 -26.29 20.54 3.86
C LEU A 321 -27.33 19.75 3.05
N PRO A 322 -27.41 19.94 1.72
CA PRO A 322 -28.34 19.18 0.88
C PRO A 322 -27.93 17.71 0.86
N ARG A 323 -28.91 16.80 1.00
CA ARG A 323 -28.72 15.34 1.00
C ARG A 323 -29.85 14.66 0.23
N ASN A 324 -29.61 13.46 -0.29
CA ASN A 324 -30.66 12.67 -0.93
C ASN A 324 -31.37 11.76 0.09
N VAL A 325 -32.18 12.36 0.97
CA VAL A 325 -32.99 11.64 1.97
C VAL A 325 -34.45 12.11 1.92
N SER A 326 -35.38 11.22 2.31
CA SER A 326 -36.83 11.41 2.11
C SER A 326 -37.48 12.46 3.00
N TYR A 327 -36.88 12.74 4.17
CA TYR A 327 -37.46 13.63 5.18
C TYR A 327 -37.04 15.10 5.01
N LEU A 328 -36.22 15.45 4.02
CA LEU A 328 -35.92 16.85 3.72
C LEU A 328 -37.12 17.54 3.06
N ASN A 329 -37.14 18.87 3.14
CA ASN A 329 -38.17 19.68 2.52
C ASN A 329 -38.10 19.56 0.99
N PRO A 330 -39.13 18.98 0.32
CA PRO A 330 -39.08 18.77 -1.14
C PRO A 330 -39.00 20.09 -1.92
N LYS A 331 -39.59 21.16 -1.38
CA LYS A 331 -39.55 22.50 -2.00
C LYS A 331 -38.20 23.20 -1.83
N TRP A 332 -37.32 22.70 -0.97
CA TRP A 332 -35.99 23.31 -0.77
C TRP A 332 -35.13 23.17 -2.02
N ARG A 333 -35.16 22.00 -2.66
CA ARG A 333 -34.47 21.76 -3.94
C ARG A 333 -34.94 22.69 -5.05
N GLU A 334 -36.23 22.96 -5.11
CA GLU A 334 -36.83 23.86 -6.10
C GLU A 334 -36.44 25.32 -5.88
N LYS A 335 -36.36 25.75 -4.61
CA LYS A 335 -36.03 27.14 -4.24
C LYS A 335 -34.55 27.45 -4.35
N GLU A 336 -33.68 26.49 -4.06
CA GLU A 336 -32.23 26.68 -4.01
C GLU A 336 -31.46 25.67 -4.89
N PRO A 337 -31.73 25.61 -6.21
CA PRO A 337 -31.16 24.59 -7.10
C PRO A 337 -29.62 24.62 -7.13
N GLU A 338 -29.02 25.79 -6.91
CA GLU A 338 -27.57 25.96 -6.86
C GLU A 338 -26.90 25.18 -5.72
N LEU A 339 -27.49 25.16 -4.52
CA LEU A 339 -26.97 24.35 -3.41
C LEU A 339 -27.06 22.85 -3.71
N TRP A 340 -28.11 22.46 -4.42
CA TRP A 340 -28.39 21.08 -4.79
C TRP A 340 -27.60 20.56 -5.99
N ARG A 341 -26.67 21.36 -6.55
CA ARG A 341 -25.69 20.89 -7.54
C ARG A 341 -24.73 19.84 -6.97
N TYR A 342 -24.43 19.93 -5.68
CA TYR A 342 -23.51 19.02 -4.98
C TYR A 342 -24.16 18.48 -3.69
N PRO A 343 -25.19 17.63 -3.78
CA PRO A 343 -25.78 17.02 -2.61
C PRO A 343 -24.75 16.08 -1.94
N ALA A 344 -24.72 16.09 -0.62
CA ALA A 344 -23.89 15.19 0.16
C ALA A 344 -24.35 13.74 -0.02
N ASP A 345 -23.40 12.89 -0.39
CA ASP A 345 -23.52 11.44 -0.36
C ASP A 345 -23.08 10.92 1.01
N LEU A 346 -24.06 10.48 1.80
CA LEU A 346 -23.86 9.95 3.15
C LEU A 346 -23.16 8.58 3.17
N GLY A 347 -23.20 7.85 2.05
CA GLY A 347 -22.55 6.56 1.90
C GLY A 347 -21.08 6.65 1.46
N ARG A 348 -20.59 7.85 1.14
CA ARG A 348 -19.23 8.03 0.63
C ARG A 348 -18.19 7.68 1.69
N ASP A 349 -17.29 6.78 1.34
CA ASP A 349 -16.27 6.26 2.25
C ASP A 349 -15.08 7.22 2.40
N TYR A 350 -14.90 7.76 3.61
CA TYR A 350 -13.78 8.61 3.99
C TYR A 350 -12.85 7.97 5.02
N ARG A 351 -12.99 6.67 5.31
CA ARG A 351 -12.19 5.97 6.35
C ARG A 351 -10.68 6.13 6.14
N LYS A 352 -10.22 6.18 4.89
CA LYS A 352 -8.79 6.36 4.57
C LYS A 352 -8.21 7.68 5.09
N VAL A 353 -9.03 8.72 5.25
CA VAL A 353 -8.58 10.06 5.66
C VAL A 353 -9.16 10.53 6.99
N THR A 354 -10.21 9.87 7.50
CA THR A 354 -10.86 10.22 8.78
C THR A 354 -10.94 9.10 9.79
N THR A 355 -10.62 7.86 9.41
CA THR A 355 -10.80 6.61 10.18
C THR A 355 -12.23 6.24 10.57
N PHE A 356 -13.21 7.15 10.41
CA PHE A 356 -14.61 6.90 10.72
C PHE A 356 -15.43 6.29 9.58
N PHE A 357 -16.38 5.45 9.95
CA PHE A 357 -17.34 4.85 9.03
C PHE A 357 -18.35 5.89 8.51
N PRO A 358 -18.84 5.74 7.27
CA PRO A 358 -19.90 6.59 6.73
C PRO A 358 -21.23 6.35 7.46
N ALA A 359 -22.20 7.24 7.24
CA ALA A 359 -23.58 7.11 7.71
C ALA A 359 -24.36 6.08 6.86
N GLN A 360 -23.84 4.86 6.78
CA GLN A 360 -24.41 3.79 5.97
C GLN A 360 -25.81 3.42 6.50
N GLY A 361 -26.81 3.42 5.62
CA GLY A 361 -28.21 3.25 6.00
C GLY A 361 -28.96 4.56 6.30
N GLY A 362 -28.28 5.70 6.23
CA GLY A 362 -28.87 7.03 6.41
C GLY A 362 -28.67 7.61 7.80
N ASP A 363 -29.16 8.84 7.97
CA ASP A 363 -28.99 9.66 9.17
C ASP A 363 -30.31 9.94 9.90
N GLU A 364 -31.45 9.43 9.41
CA GLU A 364 -32.79 9.73 9.94
C GLU A 364 -32.90 9.47 11.45
N ALA A 365 -32.36 8.34 11.93
CA ALA A 365 -32.39 8.00 13.35
C ALA A 365 -31.62 9.02 14.22
N LEU A 366 -30.49 9.52 13.73
CA LEU A 366 -29.70 10.56 14.41
C LEU A 366 -30.45 11.89 14.39
N VAL A 367 -30.92 12.32 13.21
CA VAL A 367 -31.68 13.56 13.05
C VAL A 367 -32.93 13.58 13.93
N LYS A 368 -33.69 12.47 13.93
CA LYS A 368 -34.86 12.31 14.79
C LYS A 368 -34.48 12.42 16.26
N SER A 369 -33.39 11.77 16.71
CA SER A 369 -32.97 11.85 18.12
C SER A 369 -32.64 13.27 18.58
N TYR A 370 -32.00 14.07 17.72
CA TYR A 370 -31.72 15.48 18.00
C TYR A 370 -33.00 16.32 18.07
N LEU A 371 -33.93 16.09 17.14
CA LEU A 371 -35.23 16.78 17.15
C LEU A 371 -36.07 16.42 18.38
N LEU A 372 -36.05 15.16 18.83
CA LEU A 372 -36.75 14.76 20.07
C LEU A 372 -36.24 15.53 21.29
N LYS A 373 -34.94 15.87 21.32
CA LYS A 373 -34.35 16.71 22.38
C LYS A 373 -34.74 18.18 22.24
N PHE A 374 -34.49 18.81 21.09
CA PHE A 374 -34.71 20.25 20.93
C PHE A 374 -36.20 20.66 20.86
N LEU A 375 -37.05 19.83 20.25
CA LEU A 375 -38.49 20.10 20.18
C LEU A 375 -39.21 19.89 21.51
N LYS A 376 -38.54 19.31 22.52
CA LYS A 376 -39.12 19.14 23.86
C LYS A 376 -39.55 20.50 24.42
N ASP A 377 -38.67 21.48 24.37
CA ASP A 377 -38.90 22.80 24.96
C ASP A 377 -39.40 23.85 23.94
N ASP A 378 -39.25 23.60 22.64
CA ASP A 378 -39.74 24.51 21.60
C ASP A 378 -41.27 24.55 21.50
N ARG A 379 -41.83 25.73 21.21
CA ARG A 379 -43.28 25.92 21.05
C ARG A 379 -43.81 25.44 19.70
N ASP A 380 -42.96 25.47 18.67
CA ASP A 380 -43.32 25.14 17.29
C ASP A 380 -42.11 24.55 16.55
N THR A 381 -42.28 24.29 15.26
CA THR A 381 -41.27 23.64 14.41
C THR A 381 -40.53 24.62 13.48
N SER A 382 -40.70 25.93 13.66
CA SER A 382 -40.29 26.95 12.69
C SER A 382 -38.78 26.95 12.45
N LYS A 383 -37.97 26.67 13.48
CA LYS A 383 -36.51 26.61 13.39
C LYS A 383 -36.02 25.58 12.36
N PHE A 384 -36.70 24.46 12.22
CA PHE A 384 -36.27 23.34 11.37
C PHE A 384 -37.07 23.21 10.07
N ALA A 385 -38.21 23.90 9.97
CA ALA A 385 -39.10 23.90 8.81
C ALA A 385 -38.45 24.31 7.46
N PRO A 386 -37.41 25.17 7.41
CA PRO A 386 -36.72 25.47 6.16
C PRO A 386 -36.13 24.21 5.50
N TYR A 387 -35.55 23.31 6.30
CA TYR A 387 -34.77 22.16 5.83
C TYR A 387 -35.56 20.86 5.76
N LEU A 388 -36.56 20.69 6.61
CA LEU A 388 -37.26 19.40 6.82
C LEU A 388 -38.67 19.39 6.23
N GLY A 389 -39.12 18.22 5.79
CA GLY A 389 -40.45 18.01 5.23
C GLY A 389 -41.53 18.27 6.28
N GLY A 390 -42.47 19.18 5.98
CA GLY A 390 -43.44 19.66 6.96
C GLY A 390 -44.32 18.57 7.58
N SER A 391 -44.73 17.55 6.81
CA SER A 391 -45.50 16.43 7.36
C SER A 391 -44.67 15.56 8.31
N TRP A 392 -43.44 15.24 7.93
CA TRP A 392 -42.52 14.46 8.75
C TRP A 392 -42.15 15.20 10.05
N LEU A 393 -41.81 16.48 9.95
CA LEU A 393 -41.45 17.32 11.11
C LEU A 393 -42.61 17.46 12.10
N LYS A 394 -43.85 17.62 11.62
CA LYS A 394 -45.05 17.65 12.47
C LYS A 394 -45.25 16.33 13.22
N ARG A 395 -45.01 15.18 12.57
CA ARG A 395 -45.09 13.87 13.22
C ARG A 395 -44.04 13.72 14.32
N VAL A 396 -42.79 14.11 14.04
CA VAL A 396 -41.71 14.10 15.05
C VAL A 396 -42.05 15.04 16.20
N PHE A 397 -42.56 16.24 15.93
CA PHE A 397 -43.00 17.19 16.97
C PHE A 397 -44.11 16.61 17.86
N ALA A 398 -45.14 16.04 17.25
CA ALA A 398 -46.24 15.39 17.98
C ALA A 398 -45.72 14.23 18.84
N GLU A 399 -44.86 13.38 18.29
CA GLU A 399 -44.19 12.30 19.03
C GLU A 399 -43.43 12.86 20.24
N THR A 400 -42.61 13.90 20.05
CA THR A 400 -41.87 14.55 21.14
C THR A 400 -42.80 15.02 22.26
N LYS A 401 -43.88 15.73 21.92
CA LYS A 401 -44.81 16.29 22.93
C LYS A 401 -45.58 15.19 23.66
N ILE A 402 -46.04 14.17 22.94
CA ILE A 402 -46.74 13.02 23.51
C ILE A 402 -45.83 12.23 24.44
N THR A 403 -44.62 11.89 24.02
CA THR A 403 -43.72 11.05 24.84
C THR A 403 -43.22 11.75 26.09
N HIS A 404 -43.17 13.09 26.09
CA HIS A 404 -42.80 13.88 27.26
C HIS A 404 -44.00 14.36 28.09
N GLY A 405 -45.24 14.03 27.68
CA GLY A 405 -46.45 14.46 28.40
C GLY A 405 -46.68 15.97 28.40
N ILE A 406 -46.17 16.69 27.39
CA ILE A 406 -46.26 18.14 27.30
C ILE A 406 -47.56 18.52 26.59
N GLY A 407 -48.38 19.39 27.18
CA GLY A 407 -49.66 19.81 26.59
C GLY A 407 -50.73 18.71 26.63
N LYS A 408 -51.85 18.90 25.92
CA LYS A 408 -52.93 17.91 25.90
C LYS A 408 -52.67 16.87 24.81
N PRO A 409 -52.70 15.56 25.11
CA PRO A 409 -52.46 14.51 24.11
C PRO A 409 -53.38 14.59 22.87
N SER A 410 -54.62 15.06 23.03
CA SER A 410 -55.57 15.28 21.93
C SER A 410 -55.06 16.23 20.86
N ASP A 411 -54.36 17.29 21.27
CA ASP A 411 -53.92 18.37 20.39
C ASP A 411 -52.79 17.88 19.48
N TRP A 412 -51.94 17.00 20.00
CA TRP A 412 -50.84 16.39 19.27
C TRP A 412 -51.27 15.15 18.48
N ALA A 413 -52.22 14.38 19.00
CA ALA A 413 -52.78 13.23 18.28
C ALA A 413 -53.43 13.64 16.96
N ALA A 414 -53.99 14.86 16.87
CA ALA A 414 -54.54 15.41 15.63
C ALA A 414 -53.48 15.64 14.52
N LEU A 415 -52.19 15.69 14.88
CA LEU A 415 -51.09 15.80 13.92
C LEU A 415 -50.61 14.43 13.40
N LEU A 416 -51.12 13.34 13.96
CA LEU A 416 -50.80 11.96 13.59
C LEU A 416 -52.04 11.30 12.97
N SER A 417 -51.82 10.31 12.11
CA SER A 417 -52.91 9.40 11.73
C SER A 417 -53.29 8.50 12.91
N PRO A 418 -54.52 7.95 12.96
CA PRO A 418 -54.93 7.03 14.02
C PRO A 418 -53.99 5.82 14.16
N SER A 419 -53.52 5.28 13.02
CA SER A 419 -52.56 4.17 13.01
C SER A 419 -51.19 4.56 13.57
N GLU A 420 -50.69 5.77 13.28
CA GLU A 420 -49.41 6.26 13.81
C GLU A 420 -49.49 6.49 15.33
N PHE A 421 -50.61 7.06 15.81
CA PHE A 421 -50.82 7.25 17.25
C PHE A 421 -50.94 5.92 17.99
N GLN A 422 -51.68 4.96 17.43
CA GLN A 422 -51.79 3.61 17.99
C GLN A 422 -50.43 2.90 18.00
N ALA A 423 -49.67 2.95 16.90
CA ALA A 423 -48.33 2.41 16.82
C ALA A 423 -47.39 3.07 17.86
N LEU A 424 -47.49 4.39 18.05
CA LEU A 424 -46.74 5.09 19.09
C LEU A 424 -47.13 4.57 20.48
N LYS A 425 -48.41 4.38 20.79
CA LYS A 425 -48.86 3.88 22.09
C LYS A 425 -48.35 2.46 22.37
N ASP A 426 -48.48 1.56 21.41
CA ASP A 426 -48.10 0.16 21.55
C ASP A 426 -46.58 -0.06 21.55
N ARG A 427 -45.81 0.90 21.00
CA ARG A 427 -44.36 0.83 20.93
C ARG A 427 -43.73 0.70 22.32
N VAL A 428 -43.09 -0.44 22.54
CA VAL A 428 -42.25 -0.72 23.70
C VAL A 428 -40.83 -0.20 23.44
N GLU A 429 -40.25 0.54 24.38
CA GLU A 429 -38.86 1.00 24.33
C GLU A 429 -38.13 0.67 25.63
N ILE A 430 -36.96 0.04 25.49
CA ILE A 430 -35.98 -0.22 26.55
C ILE A 430 -34.62 0.18 25.99
N GLU A 431 -34.27 1.45 26.14
CA GLU A 431 -33.08 2.03 25.52
C GLU A 431 -32.10 2.51 26.57
N PHE A 432 -30.82 2.16 26.42
CA PHE A 432 -29.76 2.77 27.22
C PHE A 432 -29.62 4.24 26.85
N ASP A 433 -29.46 5.08 27.86
CA ASP A 433 -28.99 6.44 27.64
C ASP A 433 -27.60 6.41 26.97
N ARG A 434 -27.39 7.30 26.00
CA ARG A 434 -26.15 7.35 25.22
C ARG A 434 -24.94 7.85 26.02
N THR A 435 -25.18 8.44 27.18
CA THR A 435 -24.13 8.91 28.11
C THR A 435 -23.60 7.82 29.04
N ASN A 436 -24.26 6.65 29.07
CA ASN A 436 -23.79 5.52 29.86
C ASN A 436 -22.37 5.11 29.47
N GLN A 437 -21.59 4.73 30.47
CA GLN A 437 -20.22 4.26 30.29
C GLN A 437 -20.21 2.73 30.17
N GLU A 438 -19.26 2.19 29.41
CA GLU A 438 -19.05 0.75 29.31
C GLU A 438 -17.86 0.30 30.18
N THR A 439 -16.96 1.22 30.51
CA THR A 439 -15.74 0.96 31.29
C THR A 439 -15.75 1.80 32.56
N TYR A 440 -15.45 1.15 33.68
CA TYR A 440 -15.50 1.69 35.03
C TYR A 440 -14.19 1.37 35.77
N ALA A 441 -13.73 2.25 36.66
CA ALA A 441 -12.67 1.92 37.60
C ALA A 441 -13.15 0.91 38.65
N ILE A 442 -12.22 0.31 39.39
CA ILE A 442 -12.53 -0.75 40.37
C ILE A 442 -13.46 -0.25 41.49
N GLU A 443 -13.36 1.01 41.89
CA GLU A 443 -14.18 1.55 42.97
C GLU A 443 -15.44 2.29 42.47
N ASP A 444 -15.60 2.43 41.14
CA ASP A 444 -16.74 3.15 40.58
C ASP A 444 -18.05 2.39 40.78
N GLU A 445 -19.09 3.12 41.20
CA GLU A 445 -20.46 2.61 41.23
C GLU A 445 -20.99 2.46 39.81
N VAL A 446 -21.53 1.29 39.48
CA VAL A 446 -22.13 1.05 38.17
C VAL A 446 -23.56 1.54 38.18
N ILE A 447 -23.80 2.66 37.51
CA ILE A 447 -25.13 3.26 37.31
C ILE A 447 -25.44 3.24 35.82
N LEU A 448 -26.59 2.67 35.46
CA LEU A 448 -27.10 2.66 34.10
C LEU A 448 -28.39 3.48 34.02
N LYS A 449 -28.37 4.52 33.19
CA LYS A 449 -29.55 5.33 32.88
C LYS A 449 -30.31 4.70 31.72
N MET A 450 -31.60 4.51 31.90
CA MET A 450 -32.47 3.87 30.92
C MET A 450 -33.64 4.79 30.57
N HIS A 451 -34.01 4.72 29.30
CA HIS A 451 -35.23 5.30 28.77
C HIS A 451 -36.26 4.20 28.53
N LEU A 452 -37.39 4.29 29.21
CA LEU A 452 -38.44 3.26 29.21
C LEU A 452 -39.74 3.84 28.67
N LYS A 453 -40.43 3.09 27.81
CA LYS A 453 -41.76 3.46 27.29
C LYS A 453 -42.61 2.20 27.12
N ASN A 454 -43.84 2.22 27.63
CA ASN A 454 -44.75 1.08 27.60
C ASN A 454 -44.14 -0.21 28.19
N VAL A 455 -43.48 -0.08 29.35
CA VAL A 455 -42.88 -1.21 30.08
C VAL A 455 -43.43 -1.23 31.52
N PRO A 456 -44.59 -1.85 31.78
CA PRO A 456 -45.18 -1.90 33.12
C PRO A 456 -44.32 -2.69 34.12
N LYS A 457 -43.58 -3.69 33.61
CA LYS A 457 -42.70 -4.54 34.41
C LYS A 457 -41.38 -4.75 33.68
N LEU A 458 -40.28 -4.48 34.37
CA LEU A 458 -38.92 -4.63 33.88
C LEU A 458 -38.13 -5.55 34.80
N ILE A 459 -37.49 -6.56 34.23
CA ILE A 459 -36.61 -7.48 34.94
C ILE A 459 -35.17 -7.13 34.57
N VAL A 460 -34.33 -6.92 35.57
CA VAL A 460 -32.90 -6.68 35.40
C VAL A 460 -32.15 -7.92 35.83
N LYS A 461 -31.27 -8.43 34.98
CA LYS A 461 -30.38 -9.56 35.28
C LYS A 461 -28.94 -9.14 35.09
N VAL A 462 -28.06 -9.58 36.00
CA VAL A 462 -26.61 -9.36 35.90
C VAL A 462 -25.91 -10.71 35.84
N PHE A 463 -25.06 -10.88 34.83
CA PHE A 463 -24.28 -12.10 34.59
C PHE A 463 -22.80 -11.75 34.63
N GLU A 464 -22.05 -12.38 35.52
CA GLU A 464 -20.58 -12.33 35.50
C GLU A 464 -20.05 -13.30 34.44
N ILE A 465 -19.22 -12.80 33.54
CA ILE A 465 -18.61 -13.60 32.49
C ILE A 465 -17.25 -14.11 32.97
N ASN A 466 -17.04 -15.41 32.84
CA ASN A 466 -15.70 -15.99 33.00
C ASN A 466 -14.85 -15.64 31.77
N THR A 467 -14.24 -14.45 31.81
CA THR A 467 -13.45 -13.88 30.71
C THR A 467 -12.30 -14.79 30.29
N LEU A 468 -11.59 -15.42 31.25
CA LEU A 468 -10.49 -16.33 30.94
C LEU A 468 -10.95 -17.50 30.07
N ASN A 469 -12.06 -18.15 30.43
CA ASN A 469 -12.58 -19.26 29.65
C ASN A 469 -13.13 -18.80 28.30
N TYR A 470 -13.83 -17.66 28.26
CA TYR A 470 -14.38 -17.09 27.02
C TYR A 470 -13.29 -16.78 26.00
N TYR A 471 -12.27 -16.02 26.39
CA TYR A 471 -11.18 -15.64 25.49
C TYR A 471 -10.36 -16.85 25.03
N ARG A 472 -10.20 -17.87 25.89
CA ARG A 472 -9.50 -19.11 25.52
C ARG A 472 -10.27 -19.99 24.54
N SER A 473 -11.60 -19.95 24.55
CA SER A 473 -12.43 -20.77 23.66
C SER A 473 -12.75 -20.08 22.33
N LEU A 474 -13.06 -18.78 22.34
CA LEU A 474 -13.56 -18.05 21.17
C LEU A 474 -12.53 -17.10 20.55
N GLY A 475 -11.57 -16.59 21.34
CA GLY A 475 -10.48 -15.73 20.86
C GLY A 475 -10.89 -14.33 20.38
N ASN A 476 -12.13 -13.90 20.64
CA ASN A 476 -12.65 -12.60 20.26
C ASN A 476 -13.15 -11.81 21.48
N GLU A 477 -13.41 -10.51 21.28
CA GLU A 477 -13.99 -9.64 22.32
C GLU A 477 -15.43 -10.03 22.67
N VAL A 478 -15.76 -9.95 23.97
CA VAL A 478 -17.12 -10.20 24.44
C VAL A 478 -18.04 -9.10 23.91
N SER A 479 -19.07 -9.49 23.15
CA SER A 479 -20.12 -8.61 22.63
C SER A 479 -21.46 -8.83 23.35
N THR A 480 -22.44 -7.96 23.07
CA THR A 480 -23.81 -8.07 23.59
C THR A 480 -24.57 -9.29 23.04
N ASP A 481 -24.03 -9.91 21.99
CA ASP A 481 -24.60 -11.09 21.33
C ASP A 481 -24.16 -12.40 22.01
N ILE A 482 -23.43 -12.32 23.12
CA ILE A 482 -23.08 -13.48 23.92
C ILE A 482 -24.32 -14.29 24.29
N ASP A 483 -24.23 -15.59 24.09
CA ASP A 483 -25.27 -16.52 24.51
C ASP A 483 -25.28 -16.62 26.04
N LEU A 484 -26.42 -16.29 26.62
CA LEU A 484 -26.64 -16.33 28.06
C LEU A 484 -27.44 -17.59 28.47
N ASP A 485 -27.82 -18.42 27.49
CA ASP A 485 -28.56 -19.65 27.77
C ASP A 485 -27.70 -20.62 28.58
N GLY A 486 -28.26 -21.09 29.70
CA GLY A 486 -27.54 -21.94 30.66
C GLY A 486 -26.64 -21.19 31.66
N LEU A 487 -26.48 -19.86 31.54
CA LEU A 487 -25.83 -19.06 32.58
C LEU A 487 -26.81 -18.69 33.70
N VAL A 488 -26.35 -18.83 34.95
CA VAL A 488 -27.11 -18.40 36.13
C VAL A 488 -26.79 -16.94 36.41
N ALA A 489 -27.80 -16.08 36.41
CA ALA A 489 -27.63 -14.68 36.78
C ALA A 489 -27.20 -14.56 38.24
N ASN A 490 -26.15 -13.79 38.50
CA ASN A 490 -25.66 -13.47 39.84
C ASN A 490 -26.68 -12.63 40.62
N PHE A 491 -27.48 -11.85 39.89
CA PHE A 491 -28.49 -10.97 40.44
C PHE A 491 -29.69 -10.87 39.52
N ARG A 492 -30.88 -10.81 40.13
CA ARG A 492 -32.15 -10.60 39.45
C ARG A 492 -33.03 -9.68 40.28
N GLU A 493 -33.48 -8.59 39.68
CA GLU A 493 -34.42 -7.64 40.29
C GLU A 493 -35.58 -7.38 39.34
N SER A 494 -36.74 -7.01 39.90
CA SER A 494 -37.92 -6.64 39.13
C SER A 494 -38.41 -5.28 39.58
N HIS A 495 -38.71 -4.42 38.62
CA HIS A 495 -39.27 -3.10 38.83
C HIS A 495 -40.63 -3.02 38.15
N GLU A 496 -41.59 -2.36 38.81
CA GLU A 496 -42.92 -2.11 38.29
C GLU A 496 -43.13 -0.60 38.14
N PHE A 497 -43.77 -0.20 37.04
CA PHE A 497 -43.94 1.20 36.66
C PHE A 497 -45.40 1.48 36.36
N ASP A 498 -45.94 2.51 37.03
CA ASP A 498 -47.28 3.05 36.75
C ASP A 498 -47.14 4.33 35.93
N ALA A 499 -46.75 4.17 34.67
CA ALA A 499 -46.65 5.26 33.71
C ALA A 499 -47.57 4.97 32.52
N ALA A 500 -48.22 6.00 32.00
CA ALA A 500 -49.07 5.86 30.83
C ALA A 500 -48.26 5.33 29.62
N PRO A 501 -48.78 4.39 28.80
CA PRO A 501 -48.03 3.72 27.73
C PRO A 501 -47.36 4.65 26.71
N GLN A 502 -47.92 5.84 26.50
CA GLN A 502 -47.40 6.84 25.58
C GLN A 502 -46.20 7.63 26.14
N LEU A 503 -46.02 7.67 27.46
CA LEU A 503 -44.97 8.46 28.12
C LEU A 503 -43.64 7.70 28.15
N LYS A 504 -42.55 8.44 27.92
CA LYS A 504 -41.18 7.99 28.07
C LYS A 504 -40.67 8.46 29.43
N ILE A 505 -40.19 7.54 30.25
CA ILE A 505 -39.63 7.82 31.58
C ILE A 505 -38.13 7.53 31.57
N GLU A 506 -37.38 8.35 32.28
CA GLU A 506 -35.95 8.13 32.54
C GLU A 506 -35.81 7.51 33.93
N LYS A 507 -35.01 6.43 34.02
CA LYS A 507 -34.73 5.76 35.30
C LYS A 507 -33.27 5.35 35.39
N GLU A 508 -32.67 5.65 36.53
CA GLU A 508 -31.33 5.18 36.87
C GLU A 508 -31.40 3.87 37.65
N PHE A 509 -30.56 2.92 37.27
CA PHE A 509 -30.40 1.62 37.93
C PHE A 509 -29.01 1.51 38.51
N LYS A 510 -28.92 1.46 39.85
CA LYS A 510 -27.70 1.23 40.60
C LYS A 510 -27.47 -0.27 40.73
N LEU A 511 -26.42 -0.78 40.10
CA LEU A 511 -26.13 -2.21 40.05
C LEU A 511 -25.16 -2.63 41.15
N ALA A 512 -25.60 -2.55 42.41
CA ALA A 512 -24.79 -2.91 43.58
C ALA A 512 -24.33 -4.39 43.58
N ALA A 513 -24.96 -5.24 42.76
CA ALA A 513 -24.55 -6.62 42.53
C ALA A 513 -23.20 -6.75 41.81
N ILE A 514 -22.69 -5.69 41.18
CA ILE A 514 -21.37 -5.68 40.53
C ILE A 514 -20.32 -5.30 41.59
N PRO A 515 -19.47 -6.23 42.03
CA PRO A 515 -18.50 -5.99 43.10
C PRO A 515 -17.39 -5.02 42.69
N ASN A 516 -16.70 -4.44 43.68
CA ASN A 516 -15.49 -3.63 43.49
C ASN A 516 -14.27 -4.51 43.21
N ARG A 517 -14.27 -5.18 42.06
CA ARG A 517 -13.14 -5.96 41.55
C ARG A 517 -13.09 -5.93 40.04
N ARG A 518 -11.94 -6.35 39.48
CA ARG A 518 -11.78 -6.50 38.03
C ARG A 518 -12.69 -7.60 37.49
N GLY A 519 -13.33 -7.34 36.36
CA GLY A 519 -14.21 -8.31 35.71
C GLY A 519 -15.02 -7.74 34.56
N LEU A 520 -15.85 -8.61 33.97
CA LEU A 520 -16.78 -8.26 32.91
C LEU A 520 -18.16 -8.82 33.26
N TRP A 521 -19.17 -7.95 33.20
CA TRP A 521 -20.57 -8.32 33.44
C TRP A 521 -21.43 -7.98 32.23
N VAL A 522 -22.42 -8.81 31.99
CA VAL A 522 -23.49 -8.54 31.03
C VAL A 522 -24.75 -8.22 31.84
N VAL A 523 -25.33 -7.06 31.57
CA VAL A 523 -26.57 -6.61 32.21
C VAL A 523 -27.68 -6.67 31.18
N GLU A 524 -28.73 -7.42 31.46
CA GLU A 524 -29.88 -7.60 30.58
C GLU A 524 -31.14 -7.02 31.22
N PHE A 525 -31.80 -6.11 30.49
CA PHE A 525 -33.07 -5.48 30.84
C PHE A 525 -34.18 -6.06 29.98
N ILE A 526 -35.17 -6.72 30.59
CA ILE A 526 -36.21 -7.48 29.89
C ILE A 526 -37.59 -6.96 30.29
N GLY A 527 -38.42 -6.60 29.33
CA GLY A 527 -39.79 -6.14 29.58
C GLY A 527 -40.58 -5.90 28.31
N GLY A 528 -41.91 -6.06 28.37
CA GLY A 528 -42.80 -5.77 27.22
C GLY A 528 -42.43 -6.50 25.92
N GLY A 529 -41.89 -7.72 26.02
CA GLY A 529 -41.44 -8.50 24.85
C GLY A 529 -40.14 -8.02 24.19
N LYS A 530 -39.42 -7.06 24.82
CA LYS A 530 -38.09 -6.61 24.39
C LYS A 530 -37.01 -6.95 25.43
N SER A 531 -35.78 -7.09 24.94
CA SER A 531 -34.57 -7.20 25.75
C SER A 531 -33.55 -6.17 25.28
N SER A 532 -32.80 -5.60 26.21
CA SER A 532 -31.70 -4.67 25.96
C SER A 532 -30.52 -5.05 26.83
N ARG A 533 -29.32 -5.14 26.24
CA ARG A 533 -28.11 -5.63 26.91
C ARG A 533 -27.01 -4.59 26.91
N ALA A 534 -26.28 -4.49 28.02
CA ALA A 534 -25.06 -3.72 28.15
C ALA A 534 -23.93 -4.60 28.68
N ILE A 535 -22.70 -4.26 28.30
CA ILE A 535 -21.50 -4.90 28.85
C ILE A 535 -20.79 -3.89 29.73
N ILE A 536 -20.49 -4.31 30.95
CA ILE A 536 -19.81 -3.52 31.96
C ILE A 536 -18.42 -4.11 32.17
N ARG A 537 -17.39 -3.31 31.90
CA ARG A 537 -15.98 -3.65 32.12
C ARG A 537 -15.47 -2.89 33.32
N LYS A 538 -15.05 -3.58 34.37
CA LYS A 538 -14.53 -2.95 35.58
C LYS A 538 -13.04 -3.24 35.73
N GLY A 539 -12.23 -2.20 35.90
CA GLY A 539 -10.77 -2.29 35.97
C GLY A 539 -10.15 -2.92 34.72
N ALA A 540 -10.45 -2.35 33.55
CA ALA A 540 -9.88 -2.77 32.28
C ALA A 540 -8.35 -2.72 32.30
N LEU A 541 -7.70 -3.66 31.61
CA LEU A 541 -6.25 -3.75 31.53
C LEU A 541 -5.74 -3.19 30.20
N GLY A 542 -4.67 -2.41 30.27
CA GLY A 542 -3.89 -2.00 29.11
C GLY A 542 -2.71 -2.93 28.88
N LEU A 543 -2.17 -2.90 27.66
CA LEU A 543 -0.98 -3.65 27.30
C LEU A 543 -0.08 -2.78 26.41
N ILE A 544 1.19 -2.67 26.79
CA ILE A 544 2.24 -2.10 25.94
C ILE A 544 3.30 -3.16 25.70
N ASN A 545 3.82 -3.24 24.47
CA ASN A 545 4.89 -4.15 24.12
C ASN A 545 6.04 -3.44 23.41
N ARG A 546 7.26 -3.94 23.62
CA ARG A 546 8.46 -3.49 22.95
C ARG A 546 9.35 -4.68 22.61
N THR A 547 9.75 -4.79 21.35
CA THR A 547 10.76 -5.76 20.92
C THR A 547 12.13 -5.38 21.49
N VAL A 548 12.78 -6.33 22.16
CA VAL A 548 14.14 -6.25 22.70
C VAL A 548 14.98 -7.41 22.12
N SER A 549 16.30 -7.37 22.30
CA SER A 549 17.21 -8.39 21.75
C SER A 549 16.92 -9.83 22.20
N LEU A 550 16.25 -10.00 23.35
CA LEU A 550 15.88 -11.30 23.93
C LEU A 550 14.44 -11.74 23.61
N GLY A 551 13.63 -10.91 22.91
CA GLY A 551 12.23 -11.20 22.60
C GLY A 551 11.31 -10.00 22.76
N GLU A 552 10.05 -10.25 23.13
CA GLU A 552 9.07 -9.19 23.40
C GLU A 552 9.02 -8.88 24.91
N LEU A 553 9.22 -7.61 25.28
CA LEU A 553 8.92 -7.13 26.62
C LEU A 553 7.49 -6.59 26.62
N VAL A 554 6.64 -7.15 27.48
CA VAL A 554 5.24 -6.72 27.63
C VAL A 554 5.02 -6.20 29.04
N THR A 555 4.39 -5.04 29.16
CA THR A 555 3.97 -4.47 30.44
C THR A 555 2.45 -4.36 30.45
N ILE A 556 1.83 -4.94 31.49
CA ILE A 556 0.38 -4.87 31.70
C ILE A 556 0.09 -3.64 32.54
N LEU A 557 -0.86 -2.82 32.10
CA LEU A 557 -1.23 -1.57 32.73
C LEU A 557 -2.60 -1.71 33.39
N ASP A 558 -2.79 -1.02 34.51
CA ASP A 558 -4.09 -0.81 35.12
C ASP A 558 -4.87 0.34 34.43
N GLU A 559 -6.06 0.64 34.96
CA GLU A 559 -6.95 1.70 34.48
C GLU A 559 -6.38 3.11 34.65
N ALA A 560 -5.36 3.28 35.49
CA ALA A 560 -4.61 4.53 35.68
C ALA A 560 -3.32 4.56 34.82
N ASN A 561 -3.18 3.62 33.88
CA ASN A 561 -2.01 3.40 33.04
C ASN A 561 -0.71 3.18 33.83
N GLN A 562 -0.80 2.59 35.02
CA GLN A 562 0.35 2.21 35.83
C GLN A 562 0.68 0.72 35.68
N PRO A 563 1.96 0.31 35.75
CA PRO A 563 2.34 -1.10 35.70
C PRO A 563 1.68 -1.92 36.81
N LEU A 564 0.94 -2.96 36.41
CA LEU A 564 0.19 -3.80 37.32
C LEU A 564 0.96 -5.10 37.65
N LYS A 565 1.25 -5.28 38.94
CA LYS A 565 1.98 -6.45 39.45
C LYS A 565 1.07 -7.67 39.62
N GLY A 566 1.67 -8.86 39.58
CA GLY A 566 0.96 -10.12 39.84
C GLY A 566 0.03 -10.53 38.70
N THR A 567 0.35 -10.10 37.49
CA THR A 567 -0.44 -10.34 36.28
C THR A 567 0.14 -11.52 35.50
N ALA A 568 -0.65 -12.03 34.55
CA ALA A 568 -0.18 -13.05 33.63
C ALA A 568 -0.72 -12.77 32.23
N LEU A 569 0.13 -12.96 31.24
CA LEU A 569 -0.19 -12.86 29.84
C LEU A 569 -0.36 -14.26 29.25
N TRP A 570 -1.43 -14.46 28.49
CA TRP A 570 -1.59 -15.68 27.69
C TRP A 570 -1.23 -15.38 26.23
N VAL A 571 -0.31 -16.16 25.67
CA VAL A 571 0.04 -16.13 24.25
C VAL A 571 -0.19 -17.52 23.68
N GLY A 572 -1.26 -17.66 22.88
CA GLY A 572 -1.76 -18.95 22.44
C GLY A 572 -2.14 -19.84 23.63
N LYS A 573 -1.43 -20.98 23.79
CA LYS A 573 -1.67 -21.92 24.91
C LYS A 573 -0.74 -21.70 26.10
N ASN A 574 0.21 -20.77 26.00
CA ASN A 574 1.24 -20.56 27.01
C ASN A 574 0.88 -19.39 27.92
N GLN A 575 1.14 -19.56 29.22
CA GLN A 575 0.98 -18.51 30.21
C GLN A 575 2.35 -17.99 30.63
N TYR A 576 2.52 -16.66 30.59
CA TYR A 576 3.71 -15.94 31.03
C TYR A 576 3.33 -15.10 32.23
N LYS A 577 4.08 -15.20 33.34
CA LYS A 577 3.81 -14.43 34.56
C LYS A 577 4.66 -13.17 34.58
N SER A 578 4.09 -12.08 35.09
CA SER A 578 4.81 -10.82 35.35
C SER A 578 5.97 -11.05 36.30
N ASP A 579 7.04 -10.27 36.14
CA ASP A 579 8.09 -10.19 37.16
C ASP A 579 7.69 -9.26 38.32
N LYS A 580 8.66 -8.81 39.14
CA LYS A 580 8.39 -7.94 40.29
C LYS A 580 8.05 -6.49 39.89
N SER A 581 8.34 -6.09 38.67
CA SER A 581 8.07 -4.76 38.10
C SER A 581 6.68 -4.63 37.49
N GLY A 582 6.06 -5.76 37.09
CA GLY A 582 4.78 -5.77 36.37
C GLY A 582 4.98 -6.10 34.90
#